data_AF-I8J5S1-F1
#
_entry.id   AF-I8J5S1-F1
#
_cell.length_a   1.000
_cell.length_b   1.000
_cell.length_c   1.000
_cell.angle_alpha   90.00
_cell.angle_beta   90.00
_cell.angle_gamma   90.00
#
_symmetry.space_group_name_H-M   'P 1'
#
loop_
_entity.id
_entity.type
_entity.pdbx_description
1 polymer ?
#
loop_
_entity_poly.entity_id
_entity_poly.type
_entity_poly.pdbx_seq_one_letter_code
_entity_poly.pdbx_strand_id
1 'polypeptide(L)'
;MDNHDWATKLQSTPCLQPLLNRDLVQITCHNETLHVTFMNKLTHKKRLISISGKHTDLLALLNGHCRLGTLITEQRVVYEGSYRDQLKTESLLYLNHER
;
A
#
# COMPACT_ATOMS: atom_id res chain seq x y z
N MET A 1 7.73 -13.95 -0.76
CA MET A 1 6.26 -13.88 -0.83
C MET A 1 5.90 -13.37 -2.21
N ASP A 2 5.21 -14.18 -3.01
CA ASP A 2 4.81 -13.78 -4.36
C ASP A 2 3.81 -12.61 -4.28
N ASN A 3 4.16 -11.47 -4.90
CA ASN A 3 3.32 -10.27 -4.94
C ASN A 3 1.90 -10.53 -5.51
N HIS A 4 1.70 -11.64 -6.22
CA HIS A 4 0.40 -12.08 -6.76
C HIS A 4 -0.59 -12.50 -5.67
N ASP A 5 -0.12 -13.08 -4.57
CA ASP A 5 -0.99 -13.60 -3.52
C ASP A 5 -1.56 -12.44 -2.69
N TRP A 6 -0.75 -11.40 -2.50
CA TRP A 6 -1.11 -10.22 -1.72
C TRP A 6 -2.21 -9.38 -2.41
N ALA A 7 -2.06 -9.06 -3.70
CA ALA A 7 -3.05 -8.29 -4.44
C ALA A 7 -4.40 -9.02 -4.56
N THR A 8 -4.34 -10.35 -4.68
CA THR A 8 -5.53 -11.22 -4.77
C THR A 8 -6.25 -11.34 -3.42
N LYS A 9 -5.51 -11.50 -2.30
CA LYS A 9 -6.06 -11.49 -0.94
C LYS A 9 -6.77 -10.16 -0.64
N LEU A 10 -6.14 -9.05 -1.02
CA LEU A 10 -6.66 -7.71 -0.75
C LEU A 10 -7.96 -7.44 -1.53
N GLN A 11 -8.03 -7.86 -2.80
CA GLN A 11 -9.25 -7.73 -3.61
C GLN A 11 -10.37 -8.69 -3.27
N SER A 12 -10.07 -9.83 -2.65
CA SER A 12 -11.09 -10.77 -2.17
C SER A 12 -11.59 -10.46 -0.77
N THR A 13 -10.94 -9.55 -0.03
CA THR A 13 -11.32 -9.21 1.35
C THR A 13 -12.56 -8.28 1.39
N PRO A 14 -13.70 -8.71 1.95
CA PRO A 14 -14.96 -7.96 1.89
C PRO A 14 -14.92 -6.60 2.61
N CYS A 15 -14.26 -6.54 3.77
CA CYS A 15 -14.16 -5.28 4.55
C CYS A 15 -13.27 -4.22 3.87
N LEU A 16 -12.45 -4.59 2.88
CA LEU A 16 -11.63 -3.66 2.11
C LEU A 16 -12.32 -3.13 0.86
N GLN A 17 -13.43 -3.75 0.43
CA GLN A 17 -14.16 -3.33 -0.78
C GLN A 17 -14.58 -1.85 -0.76
N PRO A 18 -15.03 -1.26 0.36
CA PRO A 18 -15.35 0.17 0.41
C PRO A 18 -14.12 1.07 0.15
N LEU A 19 -12.94 0.65 0.60
CA LEU A 19 -11.68 1.38 0.41
C LEU A 19 -11.15 1.21 -1.02
N LEU A 20 -11.28 0.01 -1.57
CA LEU A 20 -10.91 -0.29 -2.95
C LEU A 20 -11.84 0.41 -3.95
N ASN A 21 -13.13 0.49 -3.65
CA ASN A 21 -14.16 1.07 -4.48
C ASN A 21 -14.11 0.50 -5.92
N ARG A 22 -13.61 1.28 -6.88
CA ARG A 22 -13.42 0.90 -8.29
C ARG A 22 -11.95 0.77 -8.68
N ASP A 23 -11.03 0.70 -7.72
CA ASP A 23 -9.59 0.58 -8.02
C ASP A 23 -9.13 -0.88 -7.99
N LEU A 24 -8.25 -1.23 -8.92
CA LEU A 24 -7.34 -2.37 -8.84
C LEU A 24 -6.08 -1.87 -8.14
N VAL A 25 -5.62 -2.59 -7.12
CA VAL A 25 -4.41 -2.25 -6.37
C VAL A 25 -3.33 -3.26 -6.70
N GLN A 26 -2.15 -2.75 -7.02
CA GLN A 26 -0.95 -3.56 -7.21
C GLN A 26 0.15 -2.97 -6.35
N ILE A 27 0.85 -3.83 -5.62
CA ILE A 27 2.06 -3.45 -4.89
C ILE A 27 3.25 -4.20 -5.46
N THR A 28 4.33 -3.47 -5.72
CA THR A 28 5.62 -4.04 -6.08
C THR A 28 6.68 -3.48 -5.15
N CYS A 29 7.60 -4.33 -4.70
CA CYS A 29 8.75 -3.94 -3.90
C CYS A 29 10.01 -4.13 -4.75
N HIS A 30 10.77 -3.06 -4.94
CA HIS A 30 12.05 -3.08 -5.64
C HIS A 30 13.11 -2.47 -4.73
N ASN A 31 14.04 -3.29 -4.24
CA ASN A 31 15.10 -2.89 -3.30
C ASN A 31 14.53 -2.19 -2.05
N GLU A 32 14.80 -0.88 -1.94
CA GLU A 32 14.44 0.01 -0.83
C GLU A 32 13.25 0.92 -1.19
N THR A 33 12.47 0.54 -2.22
CA THR A 33 11.28 1.28 -2.63
C THR A 33 10.09 0.34 -2.81
N LEU A 34 8.99 0.70 -2.15
CA LEU A 34 7.69 0.10 -2.31
C LEU A 34 6.85 0.98 -3.23
N HIS A 35 6.35 0.42 -4.32
CA HIS A 35 5.45 1.08 -5.24
C HIS A 35 4.02 0.56 -5.04
N VAL A 36 3.09 1.50 -4.89
CA VAL A 36 1.65 1.20 -4.80
C VAL A 36 0.96 1.83 -5.99
N THR A 37 0.35 1.00 -6.83
CA THR A 37 -0.40 1.44 -8.00
C THR A 37 -1.88 1.25 -7.76
N PHE A 38 -2.63 2.35 -7.84
CA PHE A 38 -4.10 2.36 -7.89
C PHE A 38 -4.55 2.59 -9.33
N MET A 39 -5.18 1.59 -9.95
CA MET A 39 -5.73 1.68 -11.29
C MET A 39 -7.25 1.70 -11.25
N ASN A 40 -7.86 2.77 -11.75
CA ASN A 40 -9.31 2.85 -11.80
C ASN A 40 -9.88 1.89 -12.85
N LYS A 41 -10.78 0.99 -12.46
CA LYS A 41 -11.39 -0.05 -13.31
C LYS A 41 -12.21 0.50 -14.48
N LEU A 42 -12.70 1.74 -14.41
CA LEU A 42 -13.55 2.33 -15.45
C LEU A 42 -12.77 3.22 -16.42
N THR A 43 -11.85 4.03 -15.90
CA THR A 43 -11.12 5.02 -16.69
C THR A 43 -9.72 4.55 -17.08
N HIS A 44 -9.26 3.43 -16.53
CA HIS A 44 -7.90 2.90 -16.64
C HIS A 44 -6.79 3.88 -16.21
N LYS A 45 -7.15 5.01 -15.59
CA LYS A 45 -6.18 5.95 -15.03
C LYS A 45 -5.44 5.31 -13.86
N LYS A 46 -4.11 5.42 -13.90
CA LYS A 46 -3.21 4.92 -12.88
C LYS A 46 -2.73 6.06 -11.99
N ARG A 47 -2.69 5.81 -10.68
CA ARG A 47 -1.98 6.62 -9.70
C ARG A 47 -0.88 5.75 -9.12
N LEU A 48 0.34 6.22 -9.23
CA LEU A 48 1.52 5.56 -8.68
C LEU A 48 1.97 6.33 -7.44
N ILE A 49 2.31 5.58 -6.41
CA ILE A 49 2.85 6.08 -5.15
C ILE A 49 4.15 5.36 -4.90
N SER A 50 5.13 6.07 -4.36
CA SER A 50 6.43 5.50 -3.97
C SER A 50 6.66 5.73 -2.49
N ILE A 51 7.13 4.68 -1.81
CA ILE A 51 7.53 4.72 -0.41
C ILE A 51 8.96 4.19 -0.36
N SER A 52 9.92 5.06 -0.08
CA SER A 52 11.33 4.70 -0.05
C SER A 52 11.86 4.72 1.38
N GLY A 53 12.66 3.73 1.74
CA GLY A 53 13.26 3.64 3.07
C GLY A 53 13.93 2.31 3.33
N LYS A 54 14.40 2.11 4.56
CA LYS A 54 15.08 0.87 4.94
C LYS A 54 14.19 -0.34 4.70
N HIS A 55 14.76 -1.41 4.16
CA HIS A 55 14.03 -2.65 3.85
C HIS A 55 13.25 -3.19 5.06
N THR A 56 13.83 -3.12 6.26
CA THR A 56 13.15 -3.55 7.52
C THR A 56 11.88 -2.77 7.80
N ASP A 57 11.88 -1.47 7.49
CA ASP A 57 10.76 -0.57 7.78
C ASP A 57 9.66 -0.77 6.74
N LEU A 58 10.04 -0.99 5.48
CA LEU A 58 9.11 -1.36 4.41
C LEU A 58 8.45 -2.72 4.64
N LEU A 59 9.22 -3.70 5.13
CA LEU A 59 8.67 -5.00 5.52
C LEU A 59 7.73 -4.88 6.73
N ALA A 60 8.10 -4.12 7.75
CA ALA A 60 7.24 -3.87 8.91
C ALA A 60 5.93 -3.18 8.50
N LEU A 61 5.99 -2.26 7.54
CA LEU A 61 4.84 -1.60 6.95
C LEU A 61 3.94 -2.58 6.15
N LEU A 62 4.53 -3.42 5.29
CA LEU A 62 3.81 -4.43 4.50
C LEU A 62 3.11 -5.47 5.36
N ASN A 63 3.75 -5.83 6.47
CA ASN A 63 3.23 -6.76 7.46
C ASN A 63 2.37 -6.04 8.51
N GLY A 64 1.94 -4.79 8.30
CA GLY A 64 1.04 -4.09 9.23
C GLY A 64 1.55 -3.92 10.67
N HIS A 65 2.83 -4.20 10.94
CA HIS A 65 3.47 -4.03 12.25
C HIS A 65 3.78 -2.55 12.55
N CYS A 66 3.73 -1.70 11.52
CA CYS A 66 3.93 -0.27 11.66
C CYS A 66 2.97 0.51 10.76
N ARG A 67 2.67 1.76 11.15
CA ARG A 67 1.84 2.69 10.39
C ARG A 67 2.70 3.58 9.51
N LEU A 68 2.26 3.80 8.27
CA LEU A 68 2.96 4.64 7.30
C LEU A 68 3.14 6.07 7.83
N GLY A 69 2.10 6.67 8.40
CA GLY A 69 2.17 8.01 9.00
C GLY A 69 3.22 8.13 10.11
N THR A 70 3.43 7.08 10.90
CA THR A 70 4.49 7.04 11.93
C THR A 70 5.86 7.06 11.29
N LEU A 71 6.12 6.19 10.31
CA LEU A 71 7.41 6.13 9.62
C LEU A 71 7.78 7.42 8.89
N ILE A 72 6.79 8.12 8.33
CA ILE A 72 6.98 9.44 7.69
C ILE A 72 7.34 10.49 8.75
N THR A 73 6.61 10.51 9.86
CA THR A 73 6.84 11.49 10.96
C THR A 73 8.22 11.30 11.60
N GLU A 74 8.66 10.05 11.74
CA GLU A 74 9.99 9.67 12.23
C GLU A 74 11.11 9.85 11.18
N GLN A 75 10.80 10.31 9.97
CA GLN A 75 11.74 10.47 8.85
C GLN A 75 12.46 9.17 8.45
N ARG A 76 11.84 8.03 8.68
CA ARG A 76 12.37 6.69 8.36
C ARG A 76 12.04 6.25 6.94
N VAL A 77 10.96 6.80 6.40
CA VAL A 77 10.57 6.62 5.00
C VAL A 77 10.24 7.96 4.36
N VAL A 78 10.44 8.02 3.05
CA VAL A 78 10.01 9.12 2.18
C VAL A 78 8.78 8.63 1.42
N TYR A 79 7.71 9.41 1.45
CA TYR A 79 6.46 9.13 0.75
C TYR A 79 6.24 10.12 -0.39
N GLU A 80 5.99 9.61 -1.60
CA GLU A 80 5.67 10.40 -2.78
C GLU A 80 4.27 10.04 -3.30
N GLY A 81 3.32 10.96 -3.13
CA GLY A 81 1.94 10.78 -3.56
C GLY A 81 1.03 11.83 -2.92
N SER A 82 -0.28 11.69 -3.13
CA SER A 82 -1.25 12.56 -2.43
C SER A 82 -1.49 12.08 -1.00
N TYR A 83 -1.85 12.99 -0.10
CA TYR A 83 -2.24 12.65 1.27
C TYR A 83 -3.46 11.70 1.32
N ARG A 84 -4.42 11.88 0.39
CA ARG A 84 -5.56 10.97 0.24
C ARG A 84 -5.10 9.55 -0.05
N ASP A 85 -4.14 9.40 -0.95
CA ASP A 85 -3.61 8.10 -1.33
C ASP A 85 -2.76 7.49 -0.21
N GLN A 86 -2.15 8.32 0.65
CA GLN A 86 -1.41 7.87 1.84
C GLN A 86 -2.37 7.19 2.82
N LEU A 87 -3.47 7.86 3.18
CA LEU A 87 -4.48 7.32 4.09
C LEU A 87 -5.09 6.02 3.56
N LYS A 88 -5.35 5.96 2.24
CA LYS A 88 -5.85 4.75 1.58
C LYS A 88 -4.83 3.63 1.66
N THR A 89 -3.56 3.91 1.34
CA THR A 89 -2.47 2.93 1.38
C THR A 89 -2.27 2.38 2.79
N GLU A 90 -2.20 3.26 3.80
CA GLU A 90 -2.04 2.87 5.20
C GLU A 90 -3.19 1.99 5.70
N SER A 91 -4.43 2.36 5.38
CA SER A 91 -5.62 1.58 5.75
C SER A 91 -5.60 0.19 5.13
N LEU A 92 -5.22 0.09 3.84
CA LEU A 92 -5.15 -1.19 3.13
C LEU A 92 -4.04 -2.10 3.70
N LEU A 93 -2.87 -1.54 4.01
CA LEU A 93 -1.75 -2.30 4.56
C LEU A 93 -2.05 -2.81 5.97
N TYR A 94 -2.62 -1.96 6.82
CA TYR A 94 -2.97 -2.31 8.20
C TYR A 94 -4.06 -3.41 8.26
N LEU A 95 -5.16 -3.21 7.55
CA LEU A 95 -6.31 -4.14 7.60
C LEU A 95 -6.02 -5.48 6.91
N ASN A 96 -5.05 -5.53 5.99
CA ASN A 96 -4.62 -6.78 5.38
C ASN A 96 -3.79 -7.66 6.33
N HIS A 97 -3.24 -7.09 7.42
CA HIS A 97 -2.47 -7.81 8.43
C HIS A 97 -3.31 -8.30 9.64
N GLU A 98 -4.42 -7.66 10.00
CA GLU A 98 -5.28 -8.10 11.12
C GLU A 98 -5.98 -9.48 10.89
N ARG A 99 -5.50 -10.29 9.94
CA ARG A 99 -5.92 -11.67 9.64
C ARG A 99 -4.80 -12.54 9.07
#